data_AF-A0A0R1SFS6-F1
#
_entry.id   AF-A0A0R1SFS6-F1
#
_cell.length_a   1.000
_cell.length_b   1.000
_cell.length_c   1.000
_cell.angle_alpha   90.00
_cell.angle_beta   90.00
_cell.angle_gamma   90.00
#
_symmetry.space_group_name_H-M   'P 1'
#
loop_
_entity.id
_entity.type
_entity.pdbx_description
1 polymer ?
#
loop_
_entity_poly.entity_id
_entity_poly.type
_entity_poly.pdbx_seq_one_letter_code
_entity_poly.pdbx_strand_id
1 'polypeptide(L)'
;MTNTPINELVSDLISTGNLLGISLPRDSTTLKPQATDYKLDQWGLIRKQGESIVKFNKRVINSKIWSTHDNSIYDLSIAGANNITQRTDLASDEYYFTYAGNATKQSRVTGRAVPVKGIAPYFRIGASYIGNQGNDPNWWPSDGCVPVISAKAPIGQAAQEDQTTTNGVFDYSDTSKAVKGIWQYNQPVQGWDHNDFVGLDVTKHRDRTNADKVQTFYEDLYVKLHGLNS
;
A
#
# COMPACT_ATOMS: atom_id res chain seq x y z
N MET A 1 -0.58 -17.12 -0.17
CA MET A 1 -1.14 -16.48 -1.38
C MET A 1 -1.86 -17.56 -2.15
N THR A 2 -3.17 -17.43 -2.36
CA THR A 2 -4.00 -18.45 -3.02
C THR A 2 -3.65 -18.57 -4.50
N ASN A 3 -3.73 -19.79 -5.04
CA ASN A 3 -3.46 -20.12 -6.45
C ASN A 3 -4.55 -19.63 -7.42
N THR A 4 -5.21 -18.50 -7.12
CA THR A 4 -6.20 -17.92 -8.02
C THR A 4 -5.46 -17.32 -9.22
N PRO A 5 -5.75 -17.76 -10.46
CA PRO A 5 -5.15 -17.16 -11.65
C PRO A 5 -5.35 -15.64 -11.69
N ILE A 6 -4.32 -14.87 -12.07
CA ILE A 6 -4.34 -13.39 -12.06
C ILE A 6 -5.50 -12.82 -12.90
N ASN A 7 -5.88 -13.50 -13.98
CA ASN A 7 -7.01 -13.12 -14.81
C ASN A 7 -8.37 -13.22 -14.09
N GLU A 8 -8.54 -14.18 -13.17
CA GLU A 8 -9.74 -14.27 -12.33
C GLU A 8 -9.78 -13.12 -11.33
N LEU A 9 -8.66 -12.81 -10.68
CA LEU A 9 -8.54 -11.64 -9.80
C LEU A 9 -8.89 -10.33 -10.53
N VAL A 10 -8.40 -10.16 -11.75
CA VAL A 10 -8.68 -8.98 -12.58
C VAL A 10 -10.15 -8.93 -12.99
N SER A 11 -10.75 -10.07 -13.34
CA SER A 11 -12.19 -10.17 -13.62
C SER A 11 -13.03 -9.76 -12.40
N ASP A 12 -12.64 -10.19 -11.20
CA ASP A 12 -13.29 -9.82 -9.95
C ASP A 12 -13.11 -8.33 -9.63
N LEU A 13 -11.93 -7.76 -9.84
CA LEU A 13 -11.68 -6.33 -9.67
C LEU A 13 -12.54 -5.47 -10.62
N ILE A 14 -12.64 -5.86 -11.89
CA ILE A 14 -13.47 -5.17 -12.88
C ILE A 14 -14.96 -5.33 -12.55
N SER A 15 -15.40 -6.51 -12.14
CA SER A 15 -16.82 -6.75 -11.85
C SER A 15 -17.30 -6.12 -10.54
N THR A 16 -16.42 -6.02 -9.53
CA THR A 16 -16.76 -5.45 -8.23
C THR A 16 -16.64 -3.93 -8.18
N GLY A 17 -15.82 -3.32 -9.05
CA GLY A 17 -15.67 -1.86 -9.18
C GLY A 17 -15.28 -1.11 -7.90
N ASN A 18 -14.99 -1.81 -6.80
CA ASN A 18 -14.96 -1.24 -5.45
C ASN A 18 -13.90 -1.85 -4.53
N LEU A 19 -13.18 -2.91 -4.90
CA LEU A 19 -12.29 -3.55 -3.90
C LEU A 19 -11.00 -2.76 -3.60
N LEU A 20 -10.60 -1.79 -4.44
CA LEU A 20 -9.37 -0.99 -4.27
C LEU A 20 -9.45 0.45 -4.84
N GLY A 21 -10.65 1.04 -4.96
CA GLY A 21 -10.79 2.42 -5.48
C GLY A 21 -10.60 2.59 -7.00
N ILE A 22 -10.63 1.49 -7.76
CA ILE A 22 -10.53 1.43 -9.22
C ILE A 22 -11.92 1.76 -9.81
N SER A 23 -12.11 3.01 -10.27
CA SER A 23 -13.36 3.43 -10.95
C SER A 23 -13.40 2.92 -12.40
N LEU A 24 -14.55 2.40 -12.84
CA LEU A 24 -14.69 1.81 -14.18
C LEU A 24 -14.43 2.82 -15.33
N PRO A 25 -13.80 2.40 -16.45
CA PRO A 25 -13.54 3.27 -17.60
C PRO A 25 -14.81 3.65 -18.41
N ARG A 26 -14.74 4.81 -19.06
CA ARG A 26 -15.82 5.64 -19.67
C ARG A 26 -16.55 5.06 -20.90
N ASP A 27 -17.82 5.49 -21.08
CA ASP A 27 -18.61 5.47 -22.34
C ASP A 27 -18.42 6.79 -23.14
N SER A 28 -18.27 6.71 -24.46
CA SER A 28 -17.92 7.83 -25.36
C SER A 28 -19.06 8.81 -25.64
N THR A 29 -20.25 8.57 -25.11
CA THR A 29 -21.46 9.38 -25.41
C THR A 29 -21.75 10.46 -24.36
N THR A 30 -21.09 10.46 -23.20
CA THR A 30 -21.29 11.46 -22.15
C THR A 30 -20.04 12.33 -21.97
N LEU A 31 -20.23 13.65 -21.98
CA LEU A 31 -19.21 14.72 -21.82
C LEU A 31 -18.54 14.77 -20.43
N LYS A 32 -18.59 13.72 -19.62
CA LYS A 32 -17.85 13.67 -18.35
C LYS A 32 -16.40 13.22 -18.60
N PRO A 33 -15.37 13.86 -18.00
CA PRO A 33 -13.97 13.46 -18.17
C PRO A 33 -13.81 11.95 -17.92
N GLN A 34 -12.89 11.30 -18.63
CA GLN A 34 -12.53 9.90 -18.35
C GLN A 34 -12.23 9.80 -16.85
N ALA A 35 -13.03 9.06 -16.09
CA ALA A 35 -12.90 9.14 -14.63
C ALA A 35 -11.57 8.54 -14.14
N THR A 36 -10.97 7.61 -14.88
CA THR A 36 -9.66 7.04 -14.55
C THR A 36 -8.95 6.53 -15.80
N ASP A 37 -7.69 6.94 -15.99
CA ASP A 37 -6.75 6.40 -16.96
C ASP A 37 -5.71 5.53 -16.23
N TYR A 38 -5.74 4.22 -16.51
CA TYR A 38 -4.87 3.22 -15.90
C TYR A 38 -3.45 3.19 -16.49
N LYS A 39 -3.18 3.94 -17.57
CA LYS A 39 -1.86 4.06 -18.22
C LYS A 39 -1.24 2.70 -18.61
N LEU A 40 -2.05 1.86 -19.27
CA LEU A 40 -1.67 0.53 -19.76
C LEU A 40 -1.50 0.51 -21.30
N ASP A 41 -1.15 1.65 -21.88
CA ASP A 41 -0.99 1.91 -23.30
C ASP A 41 0.03 0.98 -23.97
N GLN A 42 1.13 0.68 -23.28
CA GLN A 42 2.19 -0.24 -23.71
C GLN A 42 1.67 -1.68 -23.91
N TRP A 43 0.55 -2.02 -23.26
CA TRP A 43 -0.15 -3.29 -23.43
C TRP A 43 -1.27 -3.24 -24.47
N GLY A 44 -1.44 -2.10 -25.16
CA GLY A 44 -2.53 -1.86 -26.09
C GLY A 44 -3.90 -1.74 -25.41
N LEU A 45 -3.93 -1.41 -24.12
CA LEU A 45 -5.15 -1.30 -23.31
C LEU A 45 -5.66 0.13 -23.23
N ILE A 46 -5.85 0.73 -24.40
CA ILE A 46 -6.54 2.01 -24.60
C ILE A 46 -7.89 1.71 -25.25
N ARG A 47 -8.96 2.34 -24.78
CA ARG A 47 -10.29 2.17 -25.42
C ARG A 47 -10.27 2.81 -26.81
N LYS A 48 -10.54 2.00 -27.84
CA LYS A 48 -10.54 2.47 -29.23
C LYS A 48 -11.75 3.36 -29.51
N GLN A 49 -11.65 4.23 -30.52
CA GLN A 49 -12.78 5.02 -30.98
C GLN A 49 -13.93 4.09 -31.40
N GLY A 50 -15.13 4.33 -30.88
CA GLY A 50 -16.30 3.49 -31.12
C GLY A 50 -16.32 2.13 -30.40
N GLU A 51 -15.32 1.82 -29.58
CA GLU A 51 -15.30 0.59 -28.77
C GLU A 51 -16.23 0.72 -27.55
N SER A 52 -17.16 -0.22 -27.40
CA SER A 52 -18.03 -0.28 -26.22
C SER A 52 -17.22 -0.68 -24.99
N ILE A 53 -17.68 -0.25 -23.81
CA ILE A 53 -17.01 -0.57 -22.53
C ILE A 53 -16.90 -2.08 -22.30
N VAL A 54 -17.93 -2.86 -22.69
CA VAL A 54 -17.92 -4.32 -22.58
C VAL A 54 -16.84 -4.94 -23.46
N LYS A 55 -16.67 -4.46 -24.70
CA LYS A 55 -15.61 -4.94 -25.60
C LYS A 55 -14.22 -4.58 -25.07
N PHE A 56 -14.06 -3.36 -24.56
CA PHE A 56 -12.83 -2.91 -23.93
C PHE A 56 -12.49 -3.77 -22.69
N ASN A 57 -13.43 -3.96 -21.77
CA ASN A 57 -13.22 -4.78 -20.57
C ASN A 57 -12.89 -6.23 -20.92
N LYS A 58 -13.54 -6.81 -21.94
CA LYS A 58 -13.18 -8.15 -22.45
C LYS A 58 -11.73 -8.19 -22.96
N ARG A 59 -11.26 -7.13 -23.63
CA ARG A 59 -9.87 -6.98 -24.06
C ARG A 59 -8.91 -6.87 -22.88
N VAL A 60 -9.27 -6.11 -21.85
CA VAL A 60 -8.50 -5.99 -20.60
C VAL A 60 -8.38 -7.36 -19.94
N ILE A 61 -9.48 -8.05 -19.65
CA ILE A 61 -9.49 -9.36 -18.97
C ILE A 61 -8.66 -10.41 -19.72
N ASN A 62 -8.73 -10.43 -21.07
CA ASN A 62 -8.01 -11.38 -21.90
C ASN A 62 -6.61 -10.89 -22.32
N SER A 63 -6.10 -9.81 -21.73
CA SER A 63 -4.80 -9.26 -22.08
C SER A 63 -3.66 -10.17 -21.63
N LYS A 64 -2.60 -10.25 -22.44
CA LYS A 64 -1.37 -10.98 -22.10
C LYS A 64 -0.65 -10.43 -20.87
N ILE A 65 -0.93 -9.18 -20.46
CA ILE A 65 -0.30 -8.58 -19.27
C ILE A 65 -0.43 -9.47 -18.03
N TRP A 66 -1.58 -10.15 -17.87
CA TRP A 66 -1.89 -11.01 -16.72
C TRP A 66 -1.15 -12.35 -16.69
N SER A 67 -0.54 -12.75 -17.82
CA SER A 67 0.32 -13.94 -17.89
C SER A 67 1.81 -13.60 -17.82
N THR A 68 2.17 -12.33 -17.64
CA THR A 68 3.57 -11.90 -17.48
C THR A 68 3.89 -11.59 -16.02
N HIS A 69 5.16 -11.34 -15.74
CA HIS A 69 5.63 -10.75 -14.48
C HIS A 69 5.74 -9.21 -14.56
N ASP A 70 5.46 -8.60 -15.71
CA ASP A 70 5.52 -7.14 -15.91
C ASP A 70 4.16 -6.50 -15.58
N ASN A 71 3.76 -6.63 -14.31
CA ASN A 71 2.56 -6.02 -13.77
C ASN A 71 2.62 -5.91 -12.24
N SER A 72 1.88 -4.94 -11.69
CA SER A 72 1.87 -4.67 -10.25
C SER A 72 1.32 -5.82 -9.41
N ILE A 73 0.43 -6.66 -9.94
CA ILE A 73 -0.14 -7.80 -9.18
C ILE A 73 0.97 -8.82 -8.89
N TYR A 74 1.83 -9.11 -9.86
CA TYR A 74 3.01 -9.95 -9.65
C TYR A 74 4.01 -9.27 -8.69
N ASP A 75 4.35 -8.00 -8.93
CA ASP A 75 5.34 -7.28 -8.13
C ASP A 75 4.91 -7.11 -6.66
N LEU A 76 3.62 -7.03 -6.37
CA LEU A 76 3.06 -6.99 -5.00
C LEU A 76 3.04 -8.36 -4.31
N SER A 77 3.30 -9.46 -5.02
CA SER A 77 3.45 -10.78 -4.39
C SER A 77 4.79 -10.86 -3.64
N ILE A 78 4.89 -11.76 -2.65
CA ILE A 78 6.16 -12.00 -1.94
C ILE A 78 7.28 -12.38 -2.93
N ALA A 79 6.97 -13.17 -3.96
CA ALA A 79 7.96 -13.59 -4.95
C ALA A 79 8.44 -12.42 -5.83
N GLY A 80 7.52 -11.58 -6.31
CA GLY A 80 7.83 -10.39 -7.10
C GLY A 80 8.60 -9.35 -6.29
N ALA A 81 8.16 -9.05 -5.07
CA ALA A 81 8.86 -8.13 -4.17
C ALA A 81 10.27 -8.61 -3.82
N ASN A 82 10.47 -9.92 -3.61
CA ASN A 82 11.80 -10.50 -3.42
C ASN A 82 12.66 -10.37 -4.68
N ASN A 83 12.09 -10.59 -5.87
CA ASN A 83 12.82 -10.39 -7.13
C ASN A 83 13.26 -8.94 -7.31
N ILE A 84 12.41 -7.97 -6.95
CA ILE A 84 12.77 -6.54 -6.93
C ILE A 84 13.90 -6.28 -5.93
N THR A 85 13.78 -6.80 -4.71
CA THR A 85 14.78 -6.59 -3.65
C THR A 85 16.15 -7.15 -4.03
N GLN A 86 16.21 -8.26 -4.76
CA GLN A 86 17.47 -8.87 -5.23
C GLN A 86 18.18 -8.07 -6.33
N ARG A 87 17.48 -7.15 -7.00
CA ARG A 87 18.03 -6.32 -8.09
C ARG A 87 18.15 -4.84 -7.72
N THR A 88 17.87 -4.50 -6.47
CA THR A 88 18.04 -3.15 -5.92
C THR A 88 19.00 -3.18 -4.75
N ASP A 89 19.71 -2.07 -4.55
CA ASP A 89 20.65 -1.92 -3.45
C ASP A 89 20.55 -0.50 -2.89
N LEU A 90 21.10 -0.30 -1.69
CA LEU A 90 21.13 0.98 -1.00
C LEU A 90 22.31 1.82 -1.50
N ALA A 91 22.03 3.04 -1.95
CA ALA A 91 23.07 4.03 -2.20
C ALA A 91 23.64 4.52 -0.86
N SER A 92 24.97 4.54 -0.75
CA SER A 92 25.65 4.86 0.52
C SER A 92 25.47 6.31 0.98
N ASP A 93 25.07 7.21 0.08
CA ASP A 93 24.96 8.65 0.30
C ASP A 93 23.52 9.16 0.43
N GLU A 94 22.53 8.27 0.32
CA GLU A 94 21.11 8.57 0.44
C GLU A 94 20.54 8.21 1.83
N TYR A 95 19.52 8.94 2.25
CA TYR A 95 18.73 8.59 3.44
C TYR A 95 17.49 7.81 3.05
N TYR A 96 17.20 6.73 3.78
CA TYR A 96 16.02 5.91 3.56
C TYR A 96 15.18 5.87 4.84
N PHE A 97 13.90 6.23 4.75
CA PHE A 97 12.96 6.21 5.87
C PHE A 97 11.71 5.43 5.49
N THR A 98 11.19 4.63 6.41
CA THR A 98 9.92 3.92 6.23
C THR A 98 8.95 4.20 7.37
N TYR A 99 7.67 4.14 7.02
CA TYR A 99 6.54 4.35 7.92
C TYR A 99 5.55 3.20 7.70
N ALA A 100 5.10 2.59 8.79
CA ALA A 100 4.18 1.47 8.75
C ALA A 100 2.95 1.77 9.60
N GLY A 101 1.78 1.32 9.15
CA GLY A 101 0.54 1.30 9.94
C GLY A 101 0.30 -0.08 10.55
N ASN A 102 -0.43 -0.13 11.65
CA ASN A 102 -0.99 -1.37 12.15
C ASN A 102 -2.44 -1.20 12.58
N ALA A 103 -3.37 -1.61 11.72
CA ALA A 103 -4.81 -1.62 11.97
C ALA A 103 -5.30 -2.98 12.47
N THR A 104 -4.43 -3.77 13.08
CA THR A 104 -4.78 -5.05 13.71
C THR A 104 -4.32 -5.11 15.17
N LYS A 105 -4.90 -6.04 15.91
CA LYS A 105 -4.48 -6.40 17.27
C LYS A 105 -4.42 -7.91 17.40
N GLN A 106 -3.59 -8.41 18.30
CA GLN A 106 -3.56 -9.83 18.60
C GLN A 106 -4.84 -10.27 19.32
N SER A 107 -5.48 -11.30 18.79
CA SER A 107 -6.62 -11.97 19.41
C SER A 107 -6.15 -12.76 20.63
N ARG A 108 -6.75 -12.50 21.80
CA ARG A 108 -6.48 -13.28 23.01
C ARG A 108 -6.99 -14.72 22.93
N VAL A 109 -7.88 -15.02 21.98
CA VAL A 109 -8.48 -16.36 21.81
C VAL A 109 -7.66 -17.22 20.85
N THR A 110 -7.27 -16.66 19.71
CA THR A 110 -6.61 -17.42 18.63
C THR A 110 -5.12 -17.14 18.51
N GLY A 111 -4.59 -16.11 19.19
CA GLY A 111 -3.22 -15.62 19.01
C GLY A 111 -2.94 -14.94 17.67
N ARG A 112 -3.91 -14.96 16.74
CA ARG A 112 -3.85 -14.37 15.39
C ARG A 112 -4.13 -12.87 15.40
N ALA A 113 -3.69 -12.15 14.38
CA ALA A 113 -4.05 -10.74 14.23
C ALA A 113 -5.48 -10.60 13.71
N VAL A 114 -6.25 -9.70 14.34
CA VAL A 114 -7.62 -9.38 13.94
C VAL A 114 -7.77 -7.87 13.78
N PRO A 115 -8.61 -7.39 12.85
CA PRO A 115 -8.79 -5.95 12.62
C PRO A 115 -9.23 -5.21 13.89
N VAL A 116 -8.68 -4.01 14.11
CA VAL A 116 -9.12 -3.13 15.19
C VAL A 116 -10.48 -2.50 14.88
N LYS A 117 -11.14 -1.98 15.91
CA LYS A 117 -12.34 -1.18 15.73
C LYS A 117 -11.96 0.12 15.02
N GLY A 118 -12.67 0.43 13.93
CA GLY A 118 -12.50 1.68 13.20
C GLY A 118 -11.77 1.52 11.87
N ILE A 119 -11.01 0.43 11.62
CA ILE A 119 -10.39 0.18 10.30
C ILE A 119 -11.40 0.41 9.17
N ALA A 120 -10.94 0.98 8.05
CA ALA A 120 -11.79 1.16 6.88
C ALA A 120 -12.51 -0.15 6.51
N PRO A 121 -13.84 -0.12 6.25
CA PRO A 121 -14.61 -1.35 6.05
C PRO A 121 -14.05 -2.29 4.98
N TYR A 122 -13.48 -1.74 3.92
CA TYR A 122 -12.89 -2.49 2.81
C TYR A 122 -11.55 -3.16 3.17
N PHE A 123 -10.76 -2.57 4.07
CA PHE A 123 -9.51 -3.18 4.56
C PHE A 123 -9.73 -4.24 5.64
N ARG A 124 -10.92 -4.31 6.22
CA ARG A 124 -11.25 -5.31 7.24
C ARG A 124 -11.08 -6.75 6.72
N ILE A 125 -11.42 -6.99 5.46
CA ILE A 125 -11.29 -8.32 4.83
C ILE A 125 -9.81 -8.67 4.66
N GLY A 126 -9.02 -7.75 4.10
CA GLY A 126 -7.57 -7.95 3.91
C GLY A 126 -6.84 -8.15 5.23
N ALA A 127 -7.11 -7.32 6.24
CA ALA A 127 -6.57 -7.47 7.60
C ALA A 127 -6.89 -8.84 8.21
N SER A 128 -8.13 -9.31 8.06
CA SER A 128 -8.56 -10.61 8.57
C SER A 128 -7.90 -11.77 7.81
N TYR A 129 -7.74 -11.62 6.50
CA TYR A 129 -7.06 -12.62 5.67
C TYR A 129 -5.59 -12.73 6.07
N ILE A 130 -4.84 -11.63 6.02
CA ILE A 130 -3.41 -11.54 6.35
C ILE A 130 -3.15 -12.08 7.77
N GLY A 131 -3.95 -11.62 8.74
CA GLY A 131 -3.78 -11.99 10.14
C GLY A 131 -3.96 -13.48 10.46
N ASN A 132 -4.55 -14.24 9.54
CA ASN A 132 -4.75 -15.69 9.66
C ASN A 132 -3.90 -16.52 8.66
N GLN A 133 -3.03 -15.90 7.85
CA GLN A 133 -2.20 -16.63 6.90
C GLN A 133 -0.94 -17.22 7.54
N GLY A 134 -0.52 -18.39 7.07
CA GLY A 134 0.77 -19.00 7.40
C GLY A 134 0.94 -19.32 8.90
N ASN A 135 2.19 -19.61 9.29
CA ASN A 135 2.56 -19.98 10.66
C ASN A 135 3.54 -19.00 11.31
N ASP A 136 4.08 -18.03 10.56
CA ASP A 136 4.99 -17.02 11.09
C ASP A 136 4.19 -15.82 11.63
N PRO A 137 4.16 -15.60 12.96
CA PRO A 137 3.41 -14.52 13.58
C PRO A 137 3.86 -13.12 13.17
N ASN A 138 5.08 -12.96 12.66
CA ASN A 138 5.58 -11.65 12.25
C ASN A 138 4.85 -11.09 11.02
N TRP A 139 4.18 -11.95 10.24
CA TRP A 139 3.42 -11.56 9.05
C TRP A 139 1.96 -11.17 9.35
N TRP A 140 1.46 -11.42 10.56
CA TRP A 140 0.04 -11.22 10.86
C TRP A 140 -0.35 -9.76 11.09
N PRO A 141 0.43 -8.93 11.81
CA PRO A 141 0.11 -7.52 11.97
C PRO A 141 0.10 -6.81 10.62
N SER A 142 -0.94 -6.01 10.33
CA SER A 142 -1.06 -5.30 9.06
C SER A 142 -1.89 -4.03 9.18
N ASP A 143 -1.77 -3.17 8.17
CA ASP A 143 -2.64 -2.01 7.94
C ASP A 143 -3.91 -2.37 7.14
N GLY A 144 -4.13 -3.67 6.90
CA GLY A 144 -5.23 -4.22 6.11
C GLY A 144 -4.95 -4.50 4.64
N CYS A 145 -3.82 -4.00 4.11
CA CYS A 145 -3.30 -4.36 2.79
C CYS A 145 -1.91 -4.99 2.86
N VAL A 146 -1.04 -4.44 3.70
CA VAL A 146 0.38 -4.77 3.78
C VAL A 146 0.73 -5.24 5.20
N PRO A 147 1.41 -6.38 5.36
CA PRO A 147 1.99 -6.80 6.62
C PRO A 147 3.01 -5.80 7.16
N VAL A 148 3.01 -5.53 8.47
CA VAL A 148 3.94 -4.60 9.12
C VAL A 148 5.39 -4.96 8.83
N ILE A 149 5.76 -6.25 8.88
CA ILE A 149 7.12 -6.68 8.56
C ILE A 149 7.55 -6.28 7.15
N SER A 150 6.61 -6.32 6.19
CA SER A 150 6.87 -5.94 4.79
C SER A 150 7.00 -4.43 4.60
N ALA A 151 6.36 -3.63 5.45
CA ALA A 151 6.41 -2.16 5.38
C ALA A 151 7.67 -1.57 6.05
N LYS A 152 8.38 -2.33 6.88
CA LYS A 152 9.59 -1.85 7.58
C LYS A 152 10.76 -1.59 6.65
N ALA A 153 11.08 -2.56 5.79
CA ALA A 153 12.16 -2.47 4.82
C ALA A 153 12.04 -3.64 3.83
N PRO A 154 12.65 -3.54 2.64
CA PRO A 154 12.91 -4.71 1.80
C PRO A 154 13.61 -5.81 2.61
N ILE A 155 13.03 -7.01 2.62
CA ILE A 155 13.50 -8.13 3.45
C ILE A 155 14.93 -8.50 3.04
N GLY A 156 15.85 -8.48 4.00
CA GLY A 156 17.25 -8.82 3.79
C GLY A 156 18.18 -7.64 3.49
N GLN A 157 17.64 -6.44 3.23
CA GLN A 157 18.46 -5.22 3.16
C GLN A 157 18.76 -4.68 4.57
N ALA A 158 19.83 -3.88 4.69
CA ALA A 158 20.21 -3.25 5.94
C ALA A 158 19.10 -2.32 6.43
N ALA A 159 18.68 -2.51 7.69
CA ALA A 159 17.62 -1.74 8.30
C ALA A 159 17.85 -1.57 9.81
N GLN A 160 17.46 -0.42 10.35
CA GLN A 160 17.50 -0.11 11.78
C GLN A 160 16.28 0.73 12.17
N GLU A 161 15.99 0.78 13.47
CA GLU A 161 14.95 1.68 13.97
C GLU A 161 15.36 3.14 13.78
N ASP A 162 14.43 3.96 13.30
CA ASP A 162 14.60 5.40 13.09
C ASP A 162 14.85 6.11 14.43
N GLN A 163 16.09 6.58 14.62
CA GLN A 163 16.51 7.29 15.83
C GLN A 163 16.21 8.79 15.79
N THR A 164 15.68 9.30 14.67
CA THR A 164 15.35 10.72 14.54
C THR A 164 14.11 11.09 15.35
N THR A 165 13.16 10.17 15.54
CA THR A 165 11.92 10.44 16.30
C THR A 165 12.12 10.25 17.80
N THR A 166 11.98 11.30 18.61
CA THR A 166 12.29 11.24 20.06
C THR A 166 11.11 10.90 20.98
N ASN A 167 9.86 11.19 20.59
CA ASN A 167 8.68 11.07 21.47
C ASN A 167 7.52 10.27 20.84
N GLY A 168 7.83 9.45 19.85
CA GLY A 168 6.86 8.78 19.00
C GLY A 168 6.81 9.40 17.61
N VAL A 169 6.12 8.72 16.70
CA VAL A 169 6.04 9.15 15.31
C VAL A 169 5.30 10.50 15.24
N PHE A 170 5.87 11.48 14.52
CA PHE A 170 5.30 12.80 14.20
C PHE A 170 5.38 13.91 15.27
N ASP A 171 6.21 13.79 16.31
CA ASP A 171 6.37 14.87 17.30
C ASP A 171 7.55 15.80 16.98
N TYR A 172 8.76 15.24 16.88
CA TYR A 172 9.97 15.97 16.55
C TYR A 172 11.01 15.01 15.97
N SER A 173 11.67 15.46 14.90
CA SER A 173 12.70 14.71 14.19
C SER A 173 14.07 15.37 14.34
N ASP A 174 14.94 14.77 15.16
CA ASP A 174 16.34 15.13 15.33
C ASP A 174 17.17 14.55 14.18
N THR A 175 17.31 15.32 13.09
CA THR A 175 17.98 14.88 11.85
C THR A 175 19.48 14.63 12.02
N SER A 176 20.10 15.12 13.09
CA SER A 176 21.51 14.83 13.40
C SER A 176 21.79 13.34 13.62
N LYS A 177 20.74 12.56 13.93
CA LYS A 177 20.79 11.11 14.12
C LYS A 177 20.47 10.30 12.87
N ALA A 178 20.14 10.96 11.75
CA ALA A 178 19.83 10.28 10.51
C ALA A 178 21.08 9.60 9.93
N VAL A 179 20.92 8.37 9.43
CA VAL A 179 22.00 7.56 8.87
C VAL A 179 21.77 7.30 7.38
N LYS A 180 22.81 7.48 6.57
CA LYS A 180 22.79 7.21 5.12
C LYS A 180 23.06 5.74 4.82
N GLY A 181 22.56 5.25 3.68
CA GLY A 181 22.82 3.89 3.19
C GLY A 181 22.15 2.78 4.00
N ILE A 182 21.10 3.10 4.78
CA ILE A 182 20.34 2.13 5.58
C ILE A 182 18.87 2.54 5.67
N TRP A 183 17.96 1.56 5.63
CA TRP A 183 16.54 1.80 5.90
C TRP A 183 16.32 2.12 7.39
N GLN A 184 15.75 3.28 7.67
CA GLN A 184 15.40 3.71 9.02
C GLN A 184 13.90 3.57 9.21
N TYR A 185 13.47 2.50 9.89
CA TYR A 185 12.05 2.19 10.07
C TYR A 185 11.49 2.76 11.36
N ASN A 186 10.29 3.32 11.28
CA ASN A 186 9.56 3.79 12.46
C ASN A 186 8.80 2.64 13.13
N GLN A 187 8.51 2.79 14.43
CA GLN A 187 7.53 1.92 15.08
C GLN A 187 6.16 2.08 14.38
N PRO A 188 5.41 0.99 14.14
CA PRO A 188 4.16 1.09 13.40
C PRO A 188 3.13 1.96 14.14
N VAL A 189 2.48 2.86 13.41
CA VAL A 189 1.43 3.71 13.96
C VAL A 189 0.21 2.86 14.26
N GLN A 190 -0.08 2.65 15.54
CA GLN A 190 -1.17 1.77 15.97
C GLN A 190 -2.54 2.38 15.63
N GLY A 191 -3.41 1.56 15.06
CA GLY A 191 -4.75 1.95 14.62
C GLY A 191 -4.83 2.56 13.23
N TRP A 192 -3.69 2.84 12.60
CA TRP A 192 -3.65 3.35 11.22
C TRP A 192 -3.77 2.21 10.22
N ASP A 193 -4.72 2.34 9.32
CA ASP A 193 -4.87 1.48 8.15
C ASP A 193 -4.18 2.09 6.92
N HIS A 194 -4.20 1.36 5.82
CA HIS A 194 -3.42 1.70 4.64
C HIS A 194 -3.74 3.10 4.06
N ASN A 195 -4.99 3.56 4.20
CA ASN A 195 -5.43 4.83 3.62
C ASN A 195 -5.32 6.01 4.58
N ASP A 196 -5.15 5.77 5.89
CA ASP A 196 -4.93 6.84 6.85
C ASP A 196 -3.71 7.70 6.41
N PHE A 197 -2.60 7.09 5.94
CA PHE A 197 -1.41 7.82 5.46
C PHE A 197 -1.64 8.83 4.33
N VAL A 198 -2.70 8.64 3.55
CA VAL A 198 -3.02 9.50 2.39
C VAL A 198 -4.34 10.27 2.59
N GLY A 199 -4.91 10.22 3.80
CA GLY A 199 -6.13 10.95 4.14
C GLY A 199 -7.38 10.50 3.37
N LEU A 200 -7.38 9.33 2.74
CA LEU A 200 -8.55 8.88 1.98
C LEU A 200 -9.72 8.47 2.90
N ASP A 201 -9.42 7.98 4.11
CA ASP A 201 -10.44 7.62 5.10
C ASP A 201 -11.01 8.80 5.89
N VAL A 202 -10.35 9.96 5.87
CA VAL A 202 -10.82 11.16 6.60
C VAL A 202 -12.04 11.80 5.92
N THR A 203 -12.33 11.44 4.68
CA THR A 203 -13.39 12.10 3.88
C THR A 203 -14.76 11.42 3.98
N LYS A 204 -14.84 10.20 4.52
CA LYS A 204 -16.10 9.44 4.55
C LYS A 204 -16.71 9.34 5.94
N HIS A 205 -16.04 8.81 6.97
CA HIS A 205 -16.67 8.63 8.29
C HIS A 205 -15.72 8.60 9.50
N ARG A 206 -14.48 9.13 9.39
CA ARG A 206 -13.52 9.25 10.51
C ARG A 206 -13.25 10.72 10.85
N ASP A 207 -13.27 10.99 12.16
CA ASP A 207 -13.26 12.28 12.86
C ASP A 207 -12.13 13.25 12.43
N ARG A 208 -12.33 14.56 12.65
CA ARG A 208 -11.35 15.65 12.43
C ARG A 208 -9.98 15.32 13.03
N THR A 209 -9.99 14.61 14.15
CA THR A 209 -8.82 14.04 14.83
C THR A 209 -7.90 13.22 13.90
N ASN A 210 -8.42 12.48 12.91
CA ASN A 210 -7.59 11.74 11.97
C ASN A 210 -7.02 12.64 10.87
N ALA A 211 -7.75 13.65 10.41
CA ALA A 211 -7.22 14.62 9.46
C ALA A 211 -6.04 15.41 10.08
N ASP A 212 -6.18 15.85 11.33
CA ASP A 212 -5.13 16.55 12.06
C ASP A 212 -3.87 15.68 12.20
N LYS A 213 -4.04 14.38 12.51
CA LYS A 213 -2.94 13.42 12.59
C LYS A 213 -2.18 13.23 11.27
N VAL A 214 -2.90 13.17 10.15
CA VAL A 214 -2.29 13.07 8.82
C VAL A 214 -1.55 14.35 8.47
N GLN A 215 -2.10 15.51 8.83
CA GLN A 215 -1.41 16.77 8.67
C GLN A 215 -0.11 16.80 9.49
N THR A 216 -0.15 16.43 10.78
CA THR A 216 1.04 16.32 11.63
C THR A 216 2.08 15.36 11.04
N PHE A 217 1.66 14.22 10.48
CA PHE A 217 2.54 13.30 9.75
C PHE A 217 3.33 14.01 8.64
N TYR A 218 2.64 14.76 7.77
CA TYR A 218 3.29 15.43 6.64
C TYR A 218 4.11 16.65 7.07
N GLU A 219 3.71 17.34 8.14
CA GLU A 219 4.48 18.45 8.72
C GLU A 219 5.80 17.96 9.31
N ASP A 220 5.80 16.88 10.11
CA ASP A 220 7.03 16.27 10.63
C ASP A 220 7.90 15.71 9.50
N LEU A 221 7.32 15.03 8.51
CA LEU A 221 8.08 14.55 7.35
C LEU A 221 8.75 15.71 6.60
N TYR A 222 8.05 16.83 6.42
CA TYR A 222 8.63 18.04 5.82
C TYR A 222 9.80 18.58 6.65
N VAL A 223 9.63 18.74 7.97
CA VAL A 223 10.68 19.23 8.87
C VAL A 223 11.89 18.31 8.85
N LYS A 224 11.66 16.99 8.95
CA LYS A 224 12.70 15.96 8.86
C LYS A 224 13.48 16.09 7.55
N LEU A 225 12.80 16.06 6.41
CA LEU A 225 13.47 16.11 5.11
C LEU A 225 14.20 17.44 4.87
N HIS A 226 13.64 18.55 5.35
CA HIS A 226 14.30 19.84 5.25
C HIS A 226 15.59 19.90 6.09
N GLY A 227 15.59 19.28 7.27
CA GLY A 227 16.73 19.23 8.18
C GLY A 227 17.86 18.29 7.79
N LEU A 228 17.74 17.52 6.69
CA LEU A 228 18.82 16.63 6.20
C LEU A 228 19.86 17.35 5.34
N ASN A 229 19.52 18.54 4.84
CA ASN A 229 20.38 19.35 3.96
C ASN A 229 21.05 20.54 4.66
N SER A 230 20.74 20.73 5.95
CA SER A 230 21.18 21.86 6.78
C SER A 230 22.29 21.50 7.74
#